data_AF-A0A9W6YVN3-F1
#
_entry.id   AF-A0A9W6YVN3-F1
#
_cell.length_a   1.000
_cell.length_b   1.000
_cell.length_c   1.000
_cell.angle_alpha   90.00
_cell.angle_beta   90.00
_cell.angle_gamma   90.00
#
_symmetry.space_group_name_H-M   'P 1'
#
loop_
_entity.id
_entity.type
_entity.pdbx_description
1 polymer ?
#
loop_
_entity_poly.entity_id
_entity_poly.type
_entity_poly.pdbx_seq_one_letter_code
_entity_poly.pdbx_strand_id
1 'polypeptide(L)' 'MSNGITPPERQKIVGFLVVKLAEYRRHELNSDQATQIAIEQEKRVFQTAKNPEQYDYAINMVINGIRQGVI' A
#
# COMPACT_ATOMS: atom_id res chain seq x y z
N MET A 1 -0.42 16.96 -13.82
CA MET A 1 -1.10 15.67 -14.06
C MET A 1 -1.46 15.10 -12.70
N SER A 2 -2.75 15.04 -12.37
CA SER A 2 -3.24 14.38 -11.14
C SER A 2 -3.88 13.07 -11.56
N ASN A 3 -3.54 11.97 -10.91
CA ASN A 3 -4.00 10.62 -11.27
C ASN A 3 -5.45 10.36 -10.85
N GLY A 4 -6.22 11.42 -10.57
CA GLY A 4 -7.60 11.36 -10.07
C GLY A 4 -7.74 11.02 -8.59
N ILE A 5 -6.66 10.59 -7.92
CA ILE A 5 -6.70 10.12 -6.53
C ILE A 5 -6.40 11.25 -5.55
N THR A 6 -7.28 11.38 -4.56
CA THR A 6 -7.23 12.43 -3.54
C THR A 6 -6.38 12.02 -2.32
N PRO A 7 -5.80 12.98 -1.57
CA PRO A 7 -5.04 12.66 -0.36
C PRO A 7 -5.80 11.81 0.68
N PRO A 8 -7.11 12.04 0.94
CA PRO A 8 -7.88 11.18 1.85
C PRO A 8 -8.00 9.72 1.37
N GLU A 9 -8.13 9.49 0.07
CA GLU A 9 -8.20 8.13 -0.49
C GLU A 9 -6.86 7.40 -0.29
N ARG A 10 -5.75 8.10 -0.54
CA ARG A 10 -4.41 7.56 -0.27
C ARG A 10 -4.23 7.17 1.19
N GLN A 11 -4.70 8.02 2.11
CA GLN A 11 -4.60 7.72 3.55
C GLN A 11 -5.40 6.48 3.95
N LYS A 12 -6.58 6.27 3.34
CA LYS A 12 -7.36 5.03 3.54
C LYS A 12 -6.58 3.81 3.04
N ILE A 13 -5.93 3.92 1.89
CA ILE A 13 -5.13 2.84 1.29
C ILE A 13 -3.92 2.51 2.17
N VAL A 14 -3.20 3.51 2.67
CA VAL A 14 -2.11 3.30 3.64
C VAL A 14 -2.63 2.53 4.85
N GLY A 15 -3.73 2.97 5.46
CA GLY A 15 -4.33 2.26 6.60
C GLY A 15 -4.69 0.81 6.28
N PHE A 16 -5.23 0.56 5.09
CA PHE A 16 -5.52 -0.80 4.64
C PHE A 16 -4.26 -1.67 4.49
N LEU A 17 -3.20 -1.12 3.89
CA LEU A 17 -1.92 -1.82 3.76
C LEU A 17 -1.29 -2.15 5.12
N VAL A 18 -1.40 -1.25 6.11
CA VAL A 18 -0.94 -1.53 7.49
C VAL A 18 -1.69 -2.71 8.08
N VAL A 19 -3.01 -2.75 7.94
CA VAL A 19 -3.81 -3.89 8.41
C VAL A 19 -3.38 -5.19 7.73
N LYS A 20 -3.11 -5.16 6.42
CA LYS A 20 -2.66 -6.35 5.68
C LYS A 20 -1.25 -6.81 6.09
N LEU A 21 -0.32 -5.88 6.33
CA LEU A 21 1.00 -6.19 6.88
C LEU A 21 0.89 -6.78 8.29
N ALA A 22 0.04 -6.22 9.15
CA ALA A 22 -0.19 -6.74 10.49
C ALA A 22 -0.90 -8.11 10.49
N GLU A 23 -1.75 -8.40 9.49
CA GLU A 23 -2.43 -9.69 9.33
C GLU A 23 -1.46 -10.78 8.86
N TYR A 24 -0.67 -10.51 7.82
CA TYR A 24 0.17 -11.52 7.18
C TYR A 24 1.60 -11.60 7.72
N ARG A 25 2.11 -10.51 8.32
CA ARG A 25 3.51 -10.40 8.78
C ARG A 25 3.62 -9.99 10.26
N ARG A 26 2.62 -10.30 11.09
CA ARG A 26 2.58 -9.94 12.52
C ARG A 26 3.82 -10.36 13.31
N HIS A 27 4.44 -11.47 12.92
CA HIS A 27 5.60 -12.05 13.60
C HIS A 27 6.92 -11.44 13.12
N GLU A 28 6.90 -10.66 12.04
CA GLU A 28 8.09 -10.13 11.37
C GLU A 28 8.19 -8.60 11.48
N LEU A 29 7.05 -7.91 11.60
CA LEU A 29 6.97 -6.46 11.60
C LEU A 29 6.25 -5.96 12.85
N ASN A 30 6.84 -4.95 13.50
CA ASN A 30 6.11 -4.15 14.48
C ASN A 30 5.22 -3.10 13.80
N SER A 31 4.34 -2.46 14.57
CA SER A 31 3.35 -1.50 14.05
C SER A 31 3.99 -0.33 13.29
N ASP A 32 5.13 0.17 13.75
CA ASP A 32 5.83 1.29 13.12
C ASP A 32 6.46 0.87 11.80
N GLN A 33 7.08 -0.31 11.75
CA GLN A 33 7.62 -0.90 10.52
C GLN A 33 6.53 -1.15 9.49
N ALA A 34 5.40 -1.73 9.90
CA ALA A 34 4.25 -1.94 9.02
C ALA A 34 3.71 -0.61 8.47
N THR A 35 3.68 0.44 9.29
CA THR A 35 3.26 1.78 8.88
C THR A 35 4.22 2.40 7.87
N GLN A 36 5.52 2.32 8.11
CA GLN A 36 6.53 2.85 7.18
C GLN A 36 6.49 2.12 5.83
N ILE A 37 6.43 0.79 5.84
CA ILE A 37 6.34 -0.02 4.62
C ILE A 37 5.06 0.33 3.84
N ALA A 38 3.91 0.41 4.50
CA ALA A 38 2.65 0.77 3.86
C ALA A 38 2.71 2.16 3.18
N ILE A 39 3.28 3.16 3.86
CA ILE A 39 3.45 4.52 3.32
C ILE A 39 4.38 4.49 2.08
N GLU A 40 5.50 3.79 2.16
CA GLU A 40 6.44 3.71 1.05
C GLU A 40 5.85 3.01 -0.18
N GLN A 41 5.17 1.88 0.02
CA GLN A 41 4.56 1.13 -1.08
C GLN A 41 3.44 1.95 -1.75
N GLU A 42 2.55 2.56 -0.96
CA GLU A 42 1.49 3.42 -1.50
C GLU A 42 2.08 4.61 -2.28
N LYS A 43 3.12 5.26 -1.74
CA LYS A 43 3.79 6.38 -2.41
C LYS A 43 4.38 5.98 -3.76
N ARG A 44 5.03 4.81 -3.85
CA ARG A 44 5.58 4.28 -5.10
C ARG A 44 4.47 4.00 -6.13
N VAL A 45 3.36 3.43 -5.69
CA VAL A 45 2.20 3.18 -6.55
C VAL A 45 1.59 4.50 -7.04
N PHE A 46 1.40 5.48 -6.15
CA PHE A 46 0.86 6.79 -6.51
C PHE A 46 1.73 7.52 -7.55
N GLN A 47 3.06 7.44 -7.43
CA GLN A 47 3.99 8.09 -8.36
C GLN A 47 4.02 7.45 -9.75
N THR A 48 3.69 6.16 -9.85
CA THR A 48 3.80 5.39 -11.10
C THR A 48 2.47 5.23 -11.82
N ALA A 49 1.36 5.18 -11.08
CA ALA A 49 0.02 5.11 -11.65
C ALA A 49 -0.28 6.36 -12.48
N LYS A 50 -0.94 6.21 -13.63
CA LYS A 50 -1.37 7.34 -14.48
C LYS A 50 -2.84 7.68 -14.32
N ASN A 51 -3.61 6.77 -13.73
CA ASN A 51 -5.05 6.86 -13.54
C ASN A 51 -5.47 5.97 -12.34
N PRO A 52 -6.74 6.07 -11.87
CA PRO A 52 -7.20 5.31 -10.72
C PRO A 52 -7.17 3.79 -10.92
N GLU A 53 -7.47 3.30 -12.12
CA GLU A 53 -7.46 1.86 -12.42
C GLU A 53 -6.06 1.22 -12.28
N GLN A 54 -5.02 1.91 -12.77
CA GLN A 54 -3.64 1.47 -12.61
C GLN A 54 -3.20 1.53 -11.15
N TYR A 55 -3.68 2.52 -10.41
CA TYR A 55 -3.40 2.61 -8.97
C TYR A 55 -4.03 1.43 -8.23
N ASP A 56 -5.31 1.15 -8.43
CA ASP A 56 -6.01 0.03 -7.80
C ASP A 56 -5.38 -1.32 -8.15
N TYR A 57 -5.02 -1.52 -9.42
CA TYR A 57 -4.30 -2.72 -9.85
C TYR A 57 -2.95 -2.85 -9.13
N ALA A 58 -2.16 -1.79 -9.07
CA ALA A 58 -0.85 -1.81 -8.44
C ALA A 58 -0.94 -1.99 -6.90
N ILE A 59 -1.96 -1.43 -6.24
CA ILE A 59 -2.23 -1.70 -4.82
C ILE A 59 -2.56 -3.18 -4.60
N ASN A 60 -3.35 -3.81 -5.48
CA ASN A 60 -3.62 -5.25 -5.40
C ASN A 60 -2.35 -6.11 -5.56
N MET A 61 -1.42 -5.68 -6.41
CA MET A 61 -0.10 -6.34 -6.54
C MET A 61 0.71 -6.22 -5.24
N VAL A 62 0.70 -5.05 -4.59
CA VAL A 62 1.34 -4.86 -3.28
C VAL A 62 0.72 -5.78 -2.23
N ILE A 63 -0.60 -5.89 -2.16
CA ILE A 63 -1.30 -6.77 -1.20
C ILE A 63 -0.93 -8.24 -1.43
N ASN A 64 -0.85 -8.68 -2.68
CA ASN A 64 -0.38 -10.03 -3.02
C ASN A 64 1.08 -10.24 -2.60
N GLY A 65 1.94 -9.24 -2.79
CA GLY A 65 3.33 -9.28 -2.33
C GLY A 65 3.47 -9.39 -0.81
N ILE A 66 2.64 -8.64 -0.06
CA ILE A 66 2.56 -8.74 1.41
C ILE A 66 2.14 -10.15 1.82
N ARG A 67 1.11 -10.72 1.18
CA ARG A 67 0.65 -12.09 1.48
C ARG A 67 1.72 -13.15 1.21
N GLN A 68 2.57 -12.95 0.20
CA GLN A 68 3.65 -13.87 -0.17
C GLN A 68 4.94 -13.66 0.64
N GLY A 69 5.02 -12.62 1.46
CA GLY A 69 6.22 -12.30 2.26
C GLY A 69 7.38 -11.72 1.44
N VAL A 70 7.13 -11.20 0.24
CA VAL A 70 8.16 -10.59 -0.63
C VAL A 70 8.30 -9.08 -0.43
N ILE A 71 7.36 -8.47 0.31
CA ILE A 71 7.38 -7.08 0.77
C ILE A 71 7.49 -7.10 2.28
#